data_AF-A0A4P5WE36-F1
#
_entry.id   AF-A0A4P5WE36-F1
#
_cell.length_a   1.000
_cell.length_b   1.000
_cell.length_c   1.000
_cell.angle_alpha   90.00
_cell.angle_beta   90.00
_cell.angle_gamma   90.00
#
_symmetry.space_group_name_H-M   'P 1'
#
loop_
_entity.id
_entity.type
_entity.pdbx_description
1 polymer ?
#
loop_
_entity_poly.entity_id
_entity_poly.type
_entity_poly.pdbx_seq_one_letter_code
_entity_poly.pdbx_strand_id
1 'polypeptide(L)'
;MRANQAVARAELPGKVYPLNLANQLGVAPDEINEYLIKKTGDPVQKDEILAENKPLIKWFKTKVLSPVTGVVESVSTITGQVLLREPPRVLELLGYVDGLIVEVIPQQGVVVETECSLVQGIFGIGGETWGEIVIAVTAPDEILLPRHFTGAMKGKVVVGGSFISSDGLARAKDVGVAGLVIGGIHDKDLRALLGYDLGVAITGTEQVGFTLILTEGFGTIPMADKTFTLLSAHVGQLASISGATQIRAGVIRPEVIIPKRITAAHSPATVLQREGIRIGDQVRIIRDPLFGKIGEVASLPSDLQKIPTESEVRVMEVCFADGSRVMIPRTNIELIEGC
;
A
#
# COMPACT_ATOMS: atom_id res chain seq x y z
N MET A 1 -16.56 -8.09 -6.65
CA MET A 1 -15.17 -7.93 -7.14
C MET A 1 -14.24 -8.61 -6.14
N ARG A 2 -13.16 -9.25 -6.60
CA ARG A 2 -12.15 -9.85 -5.71
C ARG A 2 -10.96 -8.92 -5.50
N ALA A 3 -10.32 -9.01 -4.35
CA ALA A 3 -9.18 -8.18 -3.95
C ALA A 3 -8.01 -8.26 -4.94
N ASN A 4 -7.73 -9.45 -5.47
CA ASN A 4 -6.65 -9.71 -6.42
C ASN A 4 -7.05 -9.51 -7.89
N GLN A 5 -8.23 -8.94 -8.16
CA GLN A 5 -8.69 -8.63 -9.51
C GLN A 5 -8.17 -7.26 -9.93
N ALA A 6 -7.59 -7.15 -11.12
CA ALA A 6 -7.25 -5.85 -11.70
C ALA A 6 -8.53 -5.02 -11.97
N VAL A 7 -8.54 -3.79 -11.46
CA VAL A 7 -9.65 -2.82 -11.60
C VAL A 7 -9.29 -1.63 -12.47
N ALA A 8 -7.99 -1.32 -12.60
CA ALA A 8 -7.48 -0.35 -13.55
C ALA A 8 -6.14 -0.80 -14.09
N ARG A 9 -5.77 -0.26 -15.25
CA ARG A 9 -4.50 -0.55 -15.92
C ARG A 9 -3.92 0.72 -16.51
N ALA A 10 -2.61 0.88 -16.35
CA ALA A 10 -1.82 1.93 -17.02
C ALA A 10 -0.63 1.29 -17.74
N GLU A 11 -0.22 1.88 -18.86
CA GLU A 11 1.01 1.51 -19.54
C GLU A 11 2.04 2.61 -19.29
N LEU A 12 3.05 2.27 -18.50
CA LEU A 12 4.18 3.17 -18.24
C LEU A 12 5.16 3.04 -19.40
N PRO A 13 5.60 4.15 -20.01
CA PRO A 13 6.58 4.11 -21.10
C PRO A 13 7.81 3.30 -20.70
N GLY A 14 8.24 2.41 -21.59
CA GLY A 14 9.45 1.63 -21.37
C GLY A 14 10.69 2.52 -21.29
N LYS A 15 11.72 2.03 -20.61
CA LYS A 15 12.97 2.76 -20.44
C LYS A 15 13.65 2.99 -21.80
N VAL A 16 14.24 4.18 -21.95
CA VAL A 16 14.98 4.57 -23.16
C VAL A 16 16.46 4.29 -22.95
N TYR A 17 17.09 3.69 -23.95
CA TYR A 17 18.51 3.37 -24.00
C TYR A 17 19.15 4.10 -25.16
N PRO A 18 19.96 5.13 -24.88
CA PRO A 18 20.75 5.79 -25.91
C PRO A 18 21.96 4.93 -26.28
N LEU A 19 22.12 4.66 -27.58
CA LEU A 19 23.26 3.96 -28.15
C LEU A 19 24.00 4.89 -29.10
N ASN A 20 25.26 5.23 -28.79
CA ASN A 20 26.08 6.04 -29.69
C ASN A 20 26.66 5.15 -30.81
N LEU A 21 25.92 5.06 -31.91
CA LEU A 21 26.24 4.17 -33.01
C LEU A 21 27.44 4.66 -33.82
N ALA A 22 27.54 5.97 -34.04
CA ALA A 22 28.67 6.59 -34.74
C ALA A 22 30.00 6.25 -34.06
N ASN A 23 30.07 6.38 -32.72
CA ASN A 23 31.28 6.03 -31.97
C ASN A 23 31.60 4.53 -32.01
N GLN A 24 30.58 3.66 -31.98
CA GLN A 24 30.82 2.21 -32.02
C GLN A 24 31.27 1.71 -33.40
N LEU A 25 30.85 2.39 -34.47
CA LEU A 25 31.24 2.06 -35.84
C LEU A 25 32.48 2.83 -36.33
N GLY A 26 32.84 3.93 -35.67
CA GLY A 26 33.93 4.82 -36.08
C GLY A 26 33.62 5.62 -37.35
N VAL A 27 32.36 6.04 -37.52
CA VAL A 27 31.85 6.76 -38.70
C VAL A 27 31.31 8.14 -38.33
N ALA A 28 31.09 9.02 -39.31
CA ALA A 28 30.46 10.30 -39.04
C ALA A 28 28.98 10.14 -38.64
N PRO A 29 28.42 11.02 -37.77
CA PRO A 29 27.02 10.96 -37.36
C PRO A 29 25.99 10.86 -38.50
N ASP A 30 26.25 11.52 -39.63
CA ASP A 30 25.37 11.57 -40.80
C ASP A 30 25.42 10.30 -41.65
N GLU A 31 26.45 9.47 -41.48
CA GLU A 31 26.65 8.23 -42.23
C GLU A 31 26.00 7.00 -41.56
N ILE A 32 25.55 7.09 -40.30
CA ILE A 32 25.07 5.94 -39.52
C ILE A 32 23.94 5.15 -40.19
N ASN A 33 23.12 5.82 -41.02
CA ASN A 33 21.98 5.20 -41.71
C ASN A 33 22.41 4.16 -42.74
N GLU A 34 23.62 4.26 -43.28
CA GLU A 34 24.14 3.29 -44.26
C GLU A 34 24.49 1.93 -43.63
N TYR A 35 24.72 1.96 -42.30
CA TYR A 35 25.16 0.81 -41.51
C TYR A 35 24.02 0.17 -40.73
N LEU A 36 22.93 0.90 -40.51
CA LEU A 36 21.75 0.41 -39.81
C LEU A 36 21.06 -0.71 -40.58
N ILE A 37 20.84 -1.83 -39.89
CA ILE A 37 20.02 -2.94 -40.38
C ILE A 37 18.56 -2.72 -39.97
N LYS A 38 18.34 -2.10 -38.81
CA LYS A 38 17.03 -1.77 -38.26
C LYS A 38 16.69 -0.31 -38.48
N LYS A 39 15.43 -0.02 -38.79
CA LYS A 39 14.89 1.32 -38.98
C LYS A 39 14.07 1.74 -37.78
N THR A 40 13.82 3.04 -37.66
CA THR A 40 12.85 3.57 -36.69
C THR A 40 11.51 2.84 -36.81
N GLY A 41 10.99 2.36 -35.68
CA GLY A 41 9.78 1.54 -35.59
C GLY A 41 10.03 0.03 -35.61
N ASP A 42 11.22 -0.43 -36.01
CA ASP A 42 11.49 -1.87 -36.06
C ASP A 42 11.67 -2.46 -34.65
N PRO A 43 11.14 -3.66 -34.40
CA PRO A 43 11.43 -4.41 -33.18
C PRO A 43 12.87 -4.94 -33.20
N VAL A 44 13.45 -5.03 -32.00
CA VAL A 44 14.78 -5.57 -31.78
C VAL A 44 14.80 -6.45 -30.52
N GLN A 45 15.56 -7.55 -30.57
CA GLN A 45 15.86 -8.35 -29.39
C GLN A 45 17.23 -7.99 -28.81
N LYS A 46 17.40 -8.20 -27.51
CA LYS A 46 18.71 -8.10 -26.88
C LYS A 46 19.71 -9.00 -27.63
N ASP A 47 20.89 -8.46 -27.87
CA ASP A 47 21.99 -9.08 -28.62
C ASP A 47 21.72 -9.30 -30.13
N GLU A 48 20.59 -8.82 -30.65
CA GLU A 48 20.33 -8.77 -32.10
C GLU A 48 21.17 -7.68 -32.77
N ILE A 49 21.60 -7.91 -34.01
CA ILE A 49 22.41 -6.95 -34.76
C ILE A 49 21.55 -5.73 -35.16
N LEU A 50 21.91 -4.55 -34.66
CA LEU A 50 21.30 -3.27 -35.00
C LEU A 50 21.93 -2.65 -36.24
N ALA A 51 23.26 -2.77 -36.35
CA ALA A 51 24.04 -2.22 -37.43
C ALA A 51 25.27 -3.06 -37.68
N GLU A 52 25.74 -3.04 -38.93
CA GLU A 52 27.00 -3.67 -39.30
C GLU A 52 27.70 -2.89 -40.40
N ASN A 53 29.03 -2.91 -40.38
CA ASN A 53 29.81 -2.46 -41.54
C ASN A 53 29.89 -3.55 -42.62
N LYS A 54 30.13 -3.11 -43.86
CA LYS A 54 30.31 -3.96 -45.04
C LYS A 54 31.72 -3.82 -45.61
N PRO A 55 32.78 -4.24 -44.89
CA PRO A 55 34.15 -4.09 -45.36
C PRO A 55 34.45 -5.07 -46.51
N LEU A 56 35.34 -4.65 -47.42
CA LEU A 56 35.88 -5.48 -48.52
C LEU A 56 36.67 -6.71 -48.00
N ILE A 57 37.20 -6.63 -46.78
CA ILE A 57 37.92 -7.70 -46.09
C ILE A 57 37.13 -8.14 -44.87
N LYS A 58 36.68 -9.41 -44.84
CA LYS A 58 35.75 -9.97 -43.85
C LYS A 58 36.24 -9.90 -42.39
N TRP A 59 37.55 -9.78 -42.16
CA TRP A 59 38.15 -9.71 -40.81
C TRP A 59 37.88 -8.37 -40.09
N PHE A 60 37.50 -7.31 -40.81
CA PHE A 60 37.19 -5.99 -40.24
C PHE A 60 35.70 -5.78 -39.95
N LYS A 61 34.91 -6.87 -39.88
CA LYS A 61 33.46 -6.77 -39.69
C LYS A 61 33.14 -6.37 -38.24
N THR A 62 32.66 -5.15 -38.06
CA THR A 62 32.11 -4.63 -36.81
C THR A 62 30.60 -4.82 -36.80
N LYS A 63 30.09 -5.42 -35.72
CA LYS A 63 28.66 -5.56 -35.46
C LYS A 63 28.32 -4.80 -34.20
N VAL A 64 27.26 -4.02 -34.28
CA VAL A 64 26.69 -3.35 -33.13
C VAL A 64 25.42 -4.09 -32.74
N LEU A 65 25.40 -4.62 -31.52
CA LEU A 65 24.29 -5.40 -31.00
C LEU A 65 23.38 -4.51 -30.16
N SER A 66 22.11 -4.87 -30.11
CA SER A 66 21.16 -4.21 -29.23
C SER A 66 21.43 -4.56 -27.76
N PRO A 67 21.58 -3.56 -26.88
CA PRO A 67 21.69 -3.82 -25.44
C PRO A 67 20.36 -4.30 -24.81
N VAL A 68 19.23 -4.15 -25.52
CA VAL A 68 17.88 -4.39 -25.00
C VAL A 68 16.95 -5.05 -26.00
N THR A 69 15.88 -5.66 -25.50
CA THR A 69 14.72 -6.04 -26.31
C THR A 69 13.74 -4.87 -26.30
N GLY A 70 13.24 -4.45 -27.47
CA GLY A 70 12.39 -3.27 -27.60
C GLY A 70 12.13 -2.86 -29.04
N VAL A 71 12.03 -1.55 -29.26
CA VAL A 71 11.86 -0.93 -30.58
C VAL A 71 12.91 0.14 -30.81
N VAL A 72 13.31 0.35 -32.06
CA VAL A 72 14.09 1.54 -32.45
C VAL A 72 13.15 2.75 -32.42
N GLU A 73 13.28 3.58 -31.39
CA GLU A 73 12.40 4.74 -31.19
C GLU A 73 12.79 5.90 -32.10
N SER A 74 14.09 6.19 -32.22
CA SER A 74 14.56 7.23 -33.13
C SER A 74 16.03 7.03 -33.49
N VAL A 75 16.42 7.64 -34.61
CA VAL A 75 17.79 7.67 -35.11
C VAL A 75 18.14 9.13 -35.41
N SER A 76 19.21 9.62 -34.79
CA SER A 76 19.68 11.00 -34.94
C SER A 76 20.96 11.04 -35.77
N THR A 77 20.87 11.53 -37.00
CA THR A 77 22.05 11.76 -37.86
C THR A 77 22.87 12.98 -37.45
N ILE A 78 22.35 13.82 -36.54
CA ILE A 78 23.09 14.97 -35.99
C ILE A 78 24.06 14.51 -34.91
N THR A 79 23.62 13.58 -34.05
CA THR A 79 24.39 13.12 -32.88
C THR A 79 25.00 11.73 -33.04
N GLY A 80 24.63 10.99 -34.10
CA GLY A 80 25.12 9.63 -34.31
C GLY A 80 24.45 8.59 -33.42
N GLN A 81 23.34 8.93 -32.78
CA GLN A 81 22.69 8.12 -31.75
C GLN A 81 21.45 7.39 -32.25
N VAL A 82 21.25 6.19 -31.74
CA VAL A 82 20.03 5.40 -31.87
C VAL A 82 19.41 5.30 -30.49
N LEU A 83 18.14 5.69 -30.37
CA LEU A 83 17.37 5.50 -29.15
C LEU A 83 16.56 4.21 -29.25
N LEU A 84 16.73 3.33 -28.28
CA LEU A 84 15.99 2.08 -28.17
C LEU A 84 15.04 2.20 -26.99
N ARG A 85 13.78 1.81 -27.17
CA ARG A 85 12.77 1.83 -26.11
C ARG A 85 12.34 0.41 -25.78
N GLU A 86 12.48 0.01 -24.51
CA GLU A 86 11.94 -1.24 -24.01
C GLU A 86 10.40 -1.26 -24.16
N PRO A 87 9.75 -2.44 -24.18
CA PRO A 87 8.29 -2.52 -24.14
C PRO A 87 7.71 -1.75 -22.94
N PRO A 88 6.50 -1.19 -23.07
CA PRO A 88 5.85 -0.51 -21.95
C PRO A 88 5.64 -1.47 -20.77
N ARG A 89 5.81 -0.95 -19.56
CA ARG A 89 5.51 -1.70 -18.34
C ARG A 89 4.03 -1.53 -18.02
N VAL A 90 3.29 -2.63 -18.04
CA VAL A 90 1.89 -2.65 -17.60
C VAL A 90 1.84 -2.57 -16.08
N LEU A 91 1.16 -1.55 -15.58
CA LEU A 91 0.81 -1.39 -14.17
C LEU A 91 -0.66 -1.73 -14.02
N GLU A 92 -0.97 -2.71 -13.18
CA GLU A 92 -2.34 -3.03 -12.80
C GLU A 92 -2.61 -2.52 -11.40
N LEU A 93 -3.71 -1.81 -11.23
CA LEU A 93 -4.27 -1.50 -9.92
C LEU A 93 -5.21 -2.63 -9.55
N LEU A 94 -4.96 -3.27 -8.41
CA LEU A 94 -5.79 -4.35 -7.90
C LEU A 94 -6.92 -3.78 -7.03
N GLY A 95 -7.99 -4.55 -6.89
CA GLY A 95 -9.15 -4.13 -6.11
C GLY A 95 -8.92 -3.98 -4.61
N TYR A 96 -7.80 -4.52 -4.11
CA TYR A 96 -7.29 -4.50 -2.74
C TYR A 96 -8.18 -5.19 -1.69
N VAL A 97 -9.51 -5.11 -1.78
CA VAL A 97 -10.47 -5.77 -0.87
C VAL A 97 -11.56 -6.48 -1.66
N ASP A 98 -12.11 -7.57 -1.13
CA ASP A 98 -13.34 -8.14 -1.70
C ASP A 98 -14.52 -7.21 -1.41
N GLY A 99 -15.30 -6.86 -2.44
CA GLY A 99 -16.39 -5.90 -2.29
C GLY A 99 -17.20 -5.63 -3.55
N LEU A 100 -18.06 -4.61 -3.47
CA LEU A 100 -18.89 -4.10 -4.56
C LEU A 100 -18.26 -2.83 -5.14
N ILE A 101 -18.18 -2.73 -6.47
CA ILE A 101 -17.79 -1.47 -7.11
C ILE A 101 -19.01 -0.56 -7.09
N VAL A 102 -18.91 0.58 -6.41
CA VAL A 102 -20.00 1.57 -6.27
C VAL A 102 -19.78 2.80 -7.14
N GLU A 103 -18.54 3.06 -7.57
CA GLU A 103 -18.20 4.19 -8.44
C GLU A 103 -16.99 3.83 -9.34
N VAL A 104 -16.98 4.37 -10.55
CA VAL A 104 -15.82 4.35 -11.46
C VAL A 104 -15.27 5.76 -11.56
N ILE A 105 -13.98 5.94 -11.24
CA ILE A 105 -13.27 7.21 -11.37
C ILE A 105 -12.50 7.19 -12.70
N PRO A 106 -12.95 7.94 -13.72
CA PRO A 106 -12.39 7.86 -15.06
C PRO A 106 -10.87 8.03 -15.08
N GLN A 107 -10.18 7.12 -15.76
CA GLN A 107 -8.71 7.10 -15.92
C GLN A 107 -7.89 6.94 -14.62
N GLN A 108 -8.53 6.70 -13.47
CA GLN A 108 -7.84 6.60 -12.17
C GLN A 108 -8.11 5.27 -11.47
N GLY A 109 -9.37 4.83 -11.37
CA GLY A 109 -9.70 3.64 -10.60
C GLY A 109 -11.19 3.45 -10.33
N VAL A 110 -11.50 2.80 -9.22
CA VAL A 110 -12.86 2.51 -8.77
C VAL A 110 -12.98 2.74 -7.27
N VAL A 111 -14.18 3.02 -6.78
CA VAL A 111 -14.51 2.98 -5.35
C VAL A 111 -15.11 1.61 -5.05
N VAL A 112 -14.51 0.90 -4.09
CA VAL A 112 -14.96 -0.41 -3.63
C VAL A 112 -15.59 -0.26 -2.24
N GLU A 113 -16.86 -0.66 -2.12
CA GLU A 113 -17.58 -0.74 -0.86
C GLU A 113 -17.53 -2.18 -0.32
N THR A 114 -17.22 -2.33 0.96
CA THR A 114 -17.18 -3.63 1.63
C THR A 114 -17.59 -3.52 3.09
N GLU A 115 -18.34 -4.51 3.58
CA GLU A 115 -18.57 -4.67 5.01
C GLU A 115 -17.47 -5.57 5.57
N CYS A 116 -16.71 -5.11 6.56
CA CYS A 116 -15.54 -5.82 7.03
C CYS A 116 -15.30 -5.66 8.54
N SER A 117 -14.45 -6.53 9.08
CA SER A 117 -13.71 -6.25 10.31
C SER A 117 -12.43 -5.50 9.93
N LEU A 118 -12.13 -4.41 10.65
CA LEU A 118 -10.96 -3.56 10.41
C LEU A 118 -10.10 -3.51 11.68
N VAL A 119 -8.80 -3.75 11.53
CA VAL A 119 -7.79 -3.45 12.55
C VAL A 119 -6.82 -2.44 11.97
N GLN A 120 -6.58 -1.34 12.67
CA GLN A 120 -5.54 -0.39 12.32
C GLN A 120 -4.34 -0.57 13.24
N GLY A 121 -3.16 -0.75 12.65
CA GLY A 121 -1.90 -0.72 13.39
C GLY A 121 -1.39 0.71 13.55
N ILE A 122 -0.33 0.88 14.34
CA ILE A 122 0.28 2.19 14.52
C ILE A 122 1.42 2.46 13.53
N PHE A 123 2.08 1.38 13.08
CA PHE A 123 3.25 1.42 12.20
C PHE A 123 3.38 0.11 11.43
N GLY A 124 3.83 0.19 10.18
CA GLY A 124 4.06 -0.95 9.33
C GLY A 124 5.07 -0.66 8.22
N ILE A 125 5.46 -1.69 7.50
CA ILE A 125 6.29 -1.63 6.29
C ILE A 125 5.81 -2.68 5.28
N GLY A 126 6.18 -2.49 4.01
CA GLY A 126 5.73 -3.36 2.93
C GLY A 126 4.34 -3.02 2.44
N GLY A 127 4.09 -3.32 1.16
CA GLY A 127 2.89 -2.87 0.45
C GLY A 127 1.64 -3.69 0.76
N GLU A 128 0.68 -3.56 -0.14
CA GLU A 128 -0.57 -4.30 -0.11
C GLU A 128 -0.34 -5.79 -0.41
N THR A 129 -0.97 -6.67 0.36
CA THR A 129 -0.98 -8.11 0.11
C THR A 129 -2.18 -8.78 0.75
N TRP A 130 -2.31 -10.09 0.54
CA TRP A 130 -3.44 -10.89 1.01
C TRP A 130 -2.98 -12.24 1.53
N GLY A 131 -3.75 -12.81 2.45
CA GLY A 131 -3.54 -14.18 2.90
C GLY A 131 -4.58 -14.61 3.92
N GLU A 132 -4.74 -15.91 4.08
CA GLU A 132 -5.57 -16.45 5.16
C GLU A 132 -4.95 -16.11 6.52
N ILE A 133 -5.78 -15.71 7.48
CA ILE A 133 -5.33 -15.45 8.84
C ILE A 133 -4.99 -16.75 9.57
N VAL A 134 -3.85 -16.76 10.24
CA VAL A 134 -3.45 -17.80 11.20
C VAL A 134 -2.89 -17.15 12.46
N ILE A 135 -3.20 -17.71 13.63
CA ILE A 135 -2.59 -17.29 14.89
C ILE A 135 -1.40 -18.23 15.18
N ALA A 136 -0.21 -17.66 15.41
CA ALA A 136 1.02 -18.42 15.67
C ALA A 136 1.36 -18.56 17.17
N VAL A 137 0.57 -17.93 18.04
CA VAL A 137 0.72 -17.95 19.50
C VAL A 137 -0.63 -18.27 20.17
N THR A 138 -0.61 -18.51 21.48
CA THR A 138 -1.81 -18.83 22.25
C THR A 138 -2.39 -17.64 23.02
N ALA A 139 -1.57 -16.61 23.28
CA ALA A 139 -1.97 -15.45 24.07
C ALA A 139 -1.40 -14.13 23.48
N PRO A 140 -2.06 -12.99 23.74
CA PRO A 140 -1.64 -11.68 23.22
C PRO A 140 -0.29 -11.18 23.77
N ASP A 141 0.12 -11.66 24.95
CA ASP A 141 1.38 -11.32 25.60
C ASP A 141 2.53 -12.28 25.24
N GLU A 142 2.23 -13.37 24.52
CA GLU A 142 3.21 -14.39 24.15
C GLU A 142 4.20 -13.86 23.09
N ILE A 143 5.50 -14.15 23.31
CA ILE A 143 6.56 -13.83 22.34
C ILE A 143 6.49 -14.81 21.16
N LEU A 144 6.46 -14.26 19.94
CA LEU A 144 6.50 -15.02 18.71
C LEU A 144 7.94 -15.44 18.37
N LEU A 145 8.22 -16.74 18.48
CA LEU A 145 9.57 -17.29 18.35
C LEU A 145 9.76 -18.00 17.00
N PRO A 146 11.01 -18.14 16.51
CA PRO A 146 11.28 -18.76 15.20
C PRO A 146 10.64 -20.15 15.01
N ARG A 147 10.56 -20.95 16.07
CA ARG A 147 9.95 -22.29 16.05
C ARG A 147 8.45 -22.28 15.76
N HIS A 148 7.74 -21.16 15.97
CA HIS A 148 6.32 -21.06 15.69
C HIS A 148 6.03 -21.01 14.18
N PHE A 149 7.02 -20.60 13.37
CA PHE A 149 6.89 -20.53 11.93
C PHE A 149 7.11 -21.88 11.26
N THR A 150 6.04 -22.39 10.65
CA THR A 150 6.02 -23.67 9.91
C THR A 150 5.74 -23.45 8.44
N GLY A 151 6.04 -24.44 7.59
CA GLY A 151 5.77 -24.35 6.14
C GLY A 151 4.30 -24.16 5.78
N ALA A 152 3.37 -24.52 6.67
CA ALA A 152 1.93 -24.29 6.50
C ALA A 152 1.53 -22.81 6.53
N MET A 153 2.41 -21.92 6.98
CA MET A 153 2.19 -20.47 7.04
C MET A 153 2.63 -19.73 5.77
N LYS A 154 3.18 -20.45 4.78
CA LYS A 154 3.56 -19.85 3.50
C LYS A 154 2.37 -19.17 2.82
N GLY A 155 2.52 -17.91 2.43
CA GLY A 155 1.46 -17.10 1.81
C GLY A 155 0.30 -16.71 2.73
N LYS A 156 0.44 -16.89 4.05
CA LYS A 156 -0.59 -16.56 5.04
C LYS A 156 -0.29 -15.25 5.77
N VAL A 157 -1.32 -14.65 6.36
CA VAL A 157 -1.18 -13.54 7.30
C VAL A 157 -1.05 -14.12 8.70
N VAL A 158 0.16 -14.06 9.25
CA VAL A 158 0.48 -14.62 10.57
C VAL A 158 0.27 -13.56 11.64
N VAL A 159 -0.50 -13.91 12.68
CA VAL A 159 -0.73 -13.06 13.84
C VAL A 159 0.05 -13.61 15.02
N GLY A 160 0.89 -12.77 15.62
CA GLY A 160 1.63 -13.06 16.85
C GLY A 160 1.02 -12.42 18.09
N GLY A 161 1.78 -12.42 19.18
CA GLY A 161 1.43 -11.76 20.44
C GLY A 161 2.23 -10.47 20.64
N SER A 162 3.08 -10.44 21.66
CA SER A 162 3.70 -9.20 22.16
C SER A 162 4.94 -8.73 21.38
N PHE A 163 5.74 -9.68 20.89
CA PHE A 163 7.07 -9.37 20.38
C PHE A 163 7.59 -10.41 19.40
N ILE A 164 8.41 -9.96 18.45
CA ILE A 164 9.23 -10.81 17.57
C ILE A 164 10.64 -10.21 17.41
N SER A 165 11.67 -11.06 17.47
CA SER A 165 13.08 -10.68 17.27
C SER A 165 13.50 -10.72 15.80
N SER A 166 14.71 -10.21 15.48
CA SER A 166 15.31 -10.36 14.14
C SER A 166 15.32 -11.80 13.63
N ASP A 167 15.63 -12.78 14.49
CA ASP A 167 15.63 -14.21 14.08
C ASP A 167 14.23 -14.68 13.69
N GLY A 168 13.20 -14.19 14.39
CA GLY A 168 11.81 -14.47 14.05
C GLY A 168 11.41 -13.83 12.72
N LEU A 169 11.80 -12.57 12.48
CA LEU A 169 11.54 -11.87 11.23
C LEU A 169 12.25 -12.55 10.04
N ALA A 170 13.51 -12.95 10.22
CA ALA A 170 14.26 -13.71 9.22
C ALA A 170 13.56 -15.05 8.93
N ARG A 171 13.12 -15.76 9.97
CA ARG A 171 12.40 -17.02 9.81
C ARG A 171 11.05 -16.85 9.09
N ALA A 172 10.32 -15.76 9.37
CA ALA A 172 9.06 -15.44 8.69
C ALA A 172 9.30 -15.21 7.18
N LYS A 173 10.38 -14.50 6.84
CA LYS A 173 10.83 -14.29 5.46
C LYS A 173 11.19 -15.62 4.77
N ASP A 174 11.95 -16.49 5.43
CA ASP A 174 12.37 -17.78 4.89
C ASP A 174 11.19 -18.72 4.61
N VAL A 175 10.17 -18.71 5.49
CA VAL A 175 8.92 -19.47 5.28
C VAL A 175 8.12 -18.89 4.11
N GLY A 176 8.27 -17.59 3.84
CA GLY A 176 7.51 -16.88 2.80
C GLY A 176 6.07 -16.62 3.24
N VAL A 177 5.87 -16.13 4.47
CA VAL A 177 4.56 -15.62 4.91
C VAL A 177 4.15 -14.42 4.05
N ALA A 178 2.85 -14.21 3.82
CA ALA A 178 2.40 -13.02 3.09
C ALA A 178 2.50 -11.77 3.98
N GLY A 179 2.12 -11.91 5.25
CA GLY A 179 2.16 -10.83 6.22
C GLY A 179 2.35 -11.28 7.65
N LEU A 180 2.74 -10.33 8.49
CA LEU A 180 2.96 -10.50 9.92
C LEU A 180 2.31 -9.35 10.69
N VAL A 181 1.40 -9.69 11.60
CA VAL A 181 0.74 -8.75 12.53
C VAL A 181 1.22 -9.07 13.95
N ILE A 182 1.84 -8.11 14.63
CA ILE A 182 2.47 -8.31 15.95
C ILE A 182 2.26 -7.09 16.84
N GLY A 183 2.27 -7.27 18.17
CA GLY A 183 2.22 -6.18 19.14
C GLY A 183 3.36 -5.19 18.95
N GLY A 184 4.61 -5.65 19.05
CA GLY A 184 5.75 -4.79 18.76
C GLY A 184 7.06 -5.49 18.35
N ILE A 185 8.04 -4.67 18.00
CA ILE A 185 9.42 -5.05 17.69
C ILE A 185 10.40 -4.03 18.26
N HIS A 186 11.69 -4.33 18.34
CA HIS A 186 12.67 -3.26 18.58
C HIS A 186 13.07 -2.60 17.27
N ASP A 187 13.41 -1.32 17.37
CA ASP A 187 13.94 -0.51 16.27
C ASP A 187 15.22 -1.12 15.64
N LYS A 188 16.08 -1.78 16.45
CA LYS A 188 17.23 -2.54 15.93
C LYS A 188 16.82 -3.71 15.04
N ASP A 189 15.69 -4.36 15.34
CA ASP A 189 15.22 -5.52 14.61
C ASP A 189 14.61 -5.09 13.28
N LEU A 190 13.93 -3.93 13.25
CA LEU A 190 13.47 -3.26 12.03
C LEU A 190 14.63 -2.91 11.10
N ARG A 191 15.69 -2.28 11.64
CA ARG A 191 16.90 -1.96 10.85
C ARG A 191 17.54 -3.20 10.24
N ALA A 192 17.63 -4.29 11.01
CA ALA A 192 18.18 -5.55 10.51
C ALA A 192 17.32 -6.12 9.36
N LEU A 193 16.00 -5.97 9.43
CA LEU A 193 15.08 -6.41 8.37
C LEU A 193 15.18 -5.54 7.10
N LEU A 194 15.29 -4.22 7.26
CA LEU A 194 15.37 -3.26 6.15
C LEU A 194 16.75 -3.22 5.47
N GLY A 195 17.81 -3.37 6.26
CA GLY A 195 19.20 -3.15 5.81
C GLY A 195 19.63 -1.68 5.77
N TYR A 196 18.79 -0.75 6.25
CA TYR A 196 19.07 0.68 6.33
C TYR A 196 18.20 1.36 7.41
N ASP A 197 18.53 2.62 7.75
CA ASP A 197 17.77 3.44 8.69
C ASP A 197 16.53 4.06 8.04
N LEU A 198 15.36 3.87 8.66
CA LEU A 198 14.12 4.49 8.19
C LEU A 198 14.09 5.96 8.61
N GLY A 199 14.41 6.88 7.69
CA GLY A 199 14.55 8.31 7.99
C GLY A 199 13.24 9.07 8.17
N VAL A 200 12.30 8.94 7.23
CA VAL A 200 10.97 9.56 7.28
C VAL A 200 9.96 8.42 7.30
N ALA A 201 9.01 8.44 8.24
CA ALA A 201 7.98 7.39 8.35
C ALA A 201 6.89 7.55 7.28
N ILE A 202 7.32 7.45 6.02
CA ILE A 202 6.50 7.13 4.85
C ILE A 202 6.94 5.75 4.41
N THR A 203 6.09 4.76 4.64
CA THR A 203 6.37 3.34 4.36
C THR A 203 5.32 2.74 3.44
N GLY A 204 5.49 1.47 3.07
CA GLY A 204 4.58 0.71 2.21
C GLY A 204 5.18 0.32 0.87
N THR A 205 6.44 0.68 0.62
CA THR A 205 7.15 0.36 -0.64
C THR A 205 8.34 -0.57 -0.42
N GLU A 206 8.69 -0.84 0.84
CA GLU A 206 9.81 -1.68 1.24
C GLU A 206 9.60 -3.12 0.75
N GLN A 207 10.63 -3.69 0.12
CA GLN A 207 10.60 -5.04 -0.42
C GLN A 207 11.30 -6.02 0.54
N VAL A 208 10.73 -6.18 1.74
CA VAL A 208 11.32 -7.04 2.79
C VAL A 208 10.89 -8.51 2.70
N GLY A 209 9.94 -8.83 1.82
CA GLY A 209 9.47 -10.19 1.53
C GLY A 209 8.09 -10.53 2.12
N PHE A 210 7.57 -9.67 3.00
CA PHE A 210 6.23 -9.76 3.58
C PHE A 210 5.78 -8.37 4.05
N THR A 211 4.49 -8.20 4.32
CA THR A 211 3.95 -6.97 4.92
C THR A 211 3.96 -7.09 6.44
N LEU A 212 4.55 -6.10 7.14
CA LEU A 212 4.63 -6.08 8.59
C LEU A 212 3.71 -5.00 9.17
N ILE A 213 2.93 -5.35 10.17
CA ILE A 213 2.04 -4.45 10.90
C ILE A 213 2.29 -4.58 12.40
N LEU A 214 2.59 -3.45 13.04
CA LEU A 214 2.71 -3.33 14.50
C LEU A 214 1.42 -2.74 15.05
N THR A 215 0.76 -3.44 15.96
CA THR A 215 -0.46 -2.93 16.60
C THR A 215 -0.16 -1.95 17.73
N GLU A 216 0.93 -2.17 18.48
CA GLU A 216 1.29 -1.37 19.66
C GLU A 216 2.63 -0.62 19.55
N GLY A 217 3.48 -0.99 18.59
CA GLY A 217 4.66 -0.20 18.22
C GLY A 217 6.01 -0.79 18.56
N PHE A 218 6.90 0.03 19.11
CA PHE A 218 8.28 -0.35 19.35
C PHE A 218 8.52 -0.76 20.80
N GLY A 219 8.95 -2.00 21.00
CA GLY A 219 9.18 -2.64 22.30
C GLY A 219 8.58 -4.04 22.36
N THR A 220 8.67 -4.65 23.54
CA THR A 220 7.91 -5.86 23.87
C THR A 220 6.58 -5.42 24.46
N ILE A 221 5.53 -5.39 23.64
CA ILE A 221 4.24 -4.82 24.04
C ILE A 221 3.14 -5.81 23.66
N PRO A 222 2.41 -6.39 24.63
CA PRO A 222 1.28 -7.28 24.35
C PRO A 222 0.29 -6.64 23.40
N MET A 223 -0.14 -7.38 22.38
CA MET A 223 -1.24 -6.95 21.51
C MET A 223 -2.49 -6.73 22.37
N ALA A 224 -3.27 -5.67 22.11
CA ALA A 224 -4.50 -5.46 22.85
C ALA A 224 -5.45 -6.68 22.75
N ASP A 225 -6.05 -7.10 23.88
CA ASP A 225 -6.92 -8.28 23.95
C ASP A 225 -8.05 -8.24 22.92
N LYS A 226 -8.65 -7.06 22.71
CA LYS A 226 -9.71 -6.84 21.72
C LYS A 226 -9.23 -7.14 20.30
N THR A 227 -8.03 -6.69 19.94
CA THR A 227 -7.42 -6.93 18.62
C THR A 227 -7.10 -8.40 18.43
N PHE A 228 -6.45 -9.02 19.43
CA PHE A 228 -6.11 -10.44 19.38
C PHE A 228 -7.36 -11.32 19.28
N THR A 229 -8.40 -11.01 20.05
CA THR A 229 -9.70 -11.70 20.00
C THR A 229 -10.37 -11.55 18.64
N LEU A 230 -10.39 -10.34 18.08
CA LEU A 230 -10.98 -10.08 16.76
C LEU A 230 -10.25 -10.88 15.67
N LEU A 231 -8.92 -10.85 15.63
CA LEU A 231 -8.15 -11.59 14.63
C LEU A 231 -8.30 -13.11 14.80
N SER A 232 -8.33 -13.59 16.05
CA SER A 232 -8.56 -15.00 16.37
C SER A 232 -9.93 -15.50 15.90
N ALA A 233 -10.97 -14.67 15.96
CA ALA A 233 -12.30 -15.02 15.47
C ALA A 233 -12.36 -15.19 13.93
N HIS A 234 -11.33 -14.76 13.20
CA HIS A 234 -11.28 -14.78 11.74
C HIS A 234 -10.20 -15.73 11.18
N VAL A 235 -9.69 -16.66 11.98
CA VAL A 235 -8.75 -17.70 11.49
C VAL A 235 -9.31 -18.44 10.28
N GLY A 236 -8.47 -18.61 9.26
CA GLY A 236 -8.82 -19.25 7.99
C GLY A 236 -9.61 -18.36 7.03
N GLN A 237 -9.94 -17.12 7.41
CA GLN A 237 -10.53 -16.15 6.48
C GLN A 237 -9.43 -15.36 5.76
N LEU A 238 -9.71 -14.98 4.52
CA LEU A 238 -8.83 -14.15 3.71
C LEU A 238 -8.84 -12.71 4.25
N ALA A 239 -7.66 -12.16 4.53
CA ALA A 239 -7.48 -10.76 4.88
C ALA A 239 -6.69 -10.03 3.80
N SER A 240 -7.03 -8.76 3.62
CA SER A 240 -6.25 -7.79 2.85
C SER A 240 -5.48 -6.93 3.84
N ILE A 241 -4.18 -6.74 3.64
CA ILE A 241 -3.34 -5.99 4.57
C ILE A 241 -2.47 -4.99 3.82
N SER A 242 -2.17 -3.87 4.47
CA SER A 242 -1.20 -2.89 4.00
C SER A 242 -0.32 -2.44 5.16
N GLY A 243 0.99 -2.42 4.94
CA GLY A 243 1.96 -1.90 5.89
C GLY A 243 2.19 -0.39 5.72
N ALA A 244 1.55 0.25 4.74
CA ALA A 244 1.75 1.66 4.46
C ALA A 244 1.45 2.53 5.69
N THR A 245 2.43 3.32 6.10
CA THR A 245 2.31 4.24 7.23
C THR A 245 2.77 5.62 6.80
N GLN A 246 1.96 6.64 7.09
CA GLN A 246 2.31 8.04 6.88
C GLN A 246 1.85 8.87 8.06
N ILE A 247 2.81 9.47 8.76
CA ILE A 247 2.54 10.19 10.02
C ILE A 247 2.19 11.67 9.85
N ARG A 248 2.54 12.28 8.71
CA ARG A 248 2.35 13.72 8.43
C ARG A 248 1.63 13.90 7.10
N ALA A 249 0.75 14.92 7.02
CA ALA A 249 -0.02 15.35 5.84
C ALA A 249 -0.69 14.17 5.08
N GLY A 250 -1.98 13.93 5.30
CA GLY A 250 -2.65 12.74 4.74
C GLY A 250 -2.21 11.49 5.50
N VAL A 251 -2.61 11.41 6.77
CA VAL A 251 -2.23 10.31 7.68
C VAL A 251 -2.72 8.98 7.10
N ILE A 252 -1.81 8.03 6.93
CA ILE A 252 -2.11 6.65 6.51
C ILE A 252 -1.66 5.74 7.65
N ARG A 253 -2.52 4.79 8.02
CA ARG A 253 -2.22 3.77 9.01
C ARG A 253 -2.16 2.42 8.32
N PRO A 254 -1.26 1.53 8.76
CA PRO A 254 -1.30 0.15 8.32
C PRO A 254 -2.58 -0.50 8.81
N GLU A 255 -3.08 -1.46 8.06
CA GLU A 255 -4.42 -2.00 8.30
C GLU A 255 -4.53 -3.48 7.93
N VAL A 256 -5.46 -4.14 8.61
CA VAL A 256 -5.93 -5.49 8.31
C VAL A 256 -7.42 -5.40 8.08
N ILE A 257 -7.85 -5.73 6.86
CA ILE A 257 -9.23 -5.73 6.43
C ILE A 257 -9.66 -7.17 6.20
N ILE A 258 -10.72 -7.59 6.88
CA ILE A 258 -11.30 -8.93 6.75
C ILE A 258 -12.73 -8.77 6.24
N PRO A 259 -12.96 -8.90 4.92
CA PRO A 259 -14.28 -8.76 4.34
C PRO A 259 -15.23 -9.79 4.91
N LYS A 260 -16.45 -9.37 5.26
CA LYS A 260 -17.52 -10.32 5.57
C LYS A 260 -17.86 -11.09 4.31
N ARG A 261 -18.08 -12.40 4.44
CA ARG A 261 -18.49 -13.24 3.31
C ARG A 261 -19.80 -12.70 2.74
N ILE A 262 -19.74 -12.21 1.51
CA ILE A 262 -20.93 -11.84 0.73
C ILE A 262 -21.67 -13.15 0.38
N THR A 263 -22.61 -13.58 1.22
CA THR A 263 -23.59 -14.58 0.81
C THR A 263 -24.54 -13.93 -0.20
N ALA A 264 -24.80 -14.59 -1.33
CA ALA A 264 -25.55 -14.11 -2.49
C ALA A 264 -27.02 -13.68 -2.24
N ALA A 265 -27.42 -13.46 -0.99
CA ALA A 265 -28.66 -12.81 -0.61
C ALA A 265 -28.33 -11.44 0.02
N HIS A 266 -27.90 -10.49 -0.81
CA HIS A 266 -28.04 -9.07 -0.47
C HIS A 266 -29.29 -8.57 -1.20
N SER A 267 -30.45 -8.82 -0.59
CA SER A 267 -31.48 -7.79 -0.59
C SER A 267 -30.85 -6.52 0.02
N PRO A 268 -31.20 -5.30 -0.44
CA PRO A 268 -30.70 -4.10 0.21
C PRO A 268 -31.06 -4.21 1.68
N ALA A 269 -30.06 -4.49 2.52
CA ALA A 269 -30.24 -4.55 3.95
C ALA A 269 -30.75 -3.17 4.31
N THR A 270 -31.98 -3.12 4.82
CA THR A 270 -32.49 -1.92 5.47
C THR A 270 -31.42 -1.52 6.47
N VAL A 271 -30.80 -0.37 6.23
CA VAL A 271 -29.75 0.20 7.06
C VAL A 271 -30.27 0.12 8.49
N LEU A 272 -29.76 -0.85 9.26
CA LEU A 272 -29.75 -0.74 10.71
C LEU A 272 -28.84 0.45 10.95
N GLN A 273 -29.44 1.64 10.96
CA GLN A 273 -28.79 2.86 11.39
C GLN A 273 -28.17 2.51 12.73
N ARG A 274 -26.84 2.46 12.79
CA ARG A 274 -26.15 2.76 14.04
C ARG A 274 -26.82 4.03 14.54
N GLU A 275 -27.46 3.94 15.69
CA GLU A 275 -28.14 5.08 16.29
C GLU A 275 -27.08 6.18 16.40
N GLY A 276 -27.18 7.20 15.55
CA GLY A 276 -26.20 8.28 15.51
C GLY A 276 -26.14 8.97 16.87
N ILE A 277 -25.07 9.74 17.10
CA ILE A 277 -24.90 10.58 18.30
C ILE A 277 -26.24 11.24 18.66
N ARG A 278 -26.69 11.01 19.89
CA ARG A 278 -27.94 11.52 20.47
C ARG A 278 -27.66 12.69 21.39
N ILE A 279 -28.69 13.49 21.62
CA ILE A 279 -28.69 14.48 22.70
C ILE A 279 -28.55 13.71 24.01
N GLY A 280 -27.62 14.12 24.87
CA GLY A 280 -27.27 13.45 26.13
C GLY A 280 -26.04 12.54 26.05
N ASP A 281 -25.51 12.25 24.86
CA ASP A 281 -24.31 11.43 24.74
C ASP A 281 -23.06 12.16 25.27
N GLN A 282 -22.16 11.42 25.93
CA GLN A 282 -20.85 11.91 26.35
C GLN A 282 -19.87 11.84 25.18
N VAL A 283 -19.23 12.96 24.87
CA VAL A 283 -18.33 13.08 23.73
C VAL A 283 -17.01 13.73 24.14
N ARG A 284 -15.90 13.25 23.60
CA ARG A 284 -14.58 13.87 23.75
C ARG A 284 -14.23 14.61 22.46
N ILE A 285 -13.68 15.82 22.60
CA ILE A 285 -13.22 16.59 21.46
C ILE A 285 -11.82 16.10 21.05
N ILE A 286 -11.68 15.81 19.77
CA ILE A 286 -10.44 15.25 19.18
C ILE A 286 -9.70 16.25 18.29
N ARG A 287 -10.06 17.55 18.32
CA ARG A 287 -9.35 18.62 17.62
C ARG A 287 -9.21 19.90 18.44
N ASP A 288 -8.15 20.65 18.16
CA ASP A 288 -7.95 22.01 18.68
C ASP A 288 -9.11 22.95 18.29
N PRO A 289 -9.40 23.99 19.10
CA PRO A 289 -8.65 24.43 20.29
C PRO A 289 -9.08 23.73 21.60
N LEU A 290 -10.02 22.79 21.53
CA LEU A 290 -10.65 22.17 22.71
C LEU A 290 -10.28 20.69 22.85
N PHE A 291 -9.16 20.26 22.25
CA PHE A 291 -8.70 18.88 22.24
C PHE A 291 -8.67 18.29 23.66
N GLY A 292 -9.23 17.09 23.82
CA GLY A 292 -9.30 16.36 25.08
C GLY A 292 -10.43 16.78 26.02
N LYS A 293 -11.12 17.91 25.79
CA LYS A 293 -12.29 18.28 26.61
C LYS A 293 -13.45 17.32 26.39
N ILE A 294 -14.16 17.03 27.48
CA ILE A 294 -15.32 16.13 27.51
C ILE A 294 -16.55 16.96 27.83
N GLY A 295 -17.61 16.75 27.06
CA GLY A 295 -18.90 17.38 27.29
C GLY A 295 -20.05 16.50 26.82
N GLU A 296 -21.26 16.98 27.08
CA GLU A 296 -22.51 16.32 26.75
C GLU A 296 -23.15 16.99 25.53
N VAL A 297 -23.71 16.19 24.62
CA VAL A 297 -24.39 16.72 23.43
C VAL A 297 -25.69 17.40 23.84
N ALA A 298 -25.75 18.73 23.69
CA ALA A 298 -26.90 19.55 24.05
C ALA A 298 -27.91 19.70 22.90
N SER A 299 -27.43 19.80 21.65
CA SER A 299 -28.30 19.90 20.48
C SER A 299 -27.63 19.41 19.19
N LEU A 300 -28.47 18.99 18.23
CA LEU A 300 -28.05 18.45 16.93
C LEU A 300 -28.78 19.20 15.81
N PRO A 301 -28.31 20.40 15.42
CA PRO A 301 -28.92 21.13 14.31
C PRO A 301 -28.96 20.28 13.03
N SER A 302 -30.08 20.35 12.32
CA SER A 302 -30.30 19.66 11.04
C SER A 302 -29.57 20.33 9.88
N ASP A 303 -29.44 21.65 9.97
CA ASP A 303 -28.92 22.48 8.89
C ASP A 303 -27.40 22.54 8.94
N LEU A 304 -26.78 22.57 7.76
CA LEU A 304 -25.33 22.76 7.66
C LEU A 304 -24.97 24.16 8.13
N GLN A 305 -23.89 24.29 8.91
CA GLN A 305 -23.37 25.58 9.32
C GLN A 305 -22.06 25.88 8.61
N LYS A 306 -21.94 27.13 8.14
CA LYS A 306 -20.72 27.64 7.53
C LYS A 306 -19.67 27.88 8.63
N ILE A 307 -18.58 27.11 8.59
CA ILE A 307 -17.45 27.29 9.52
C ILE A 307 -16.46 28.34 8.99
N PRO A 308 -15.49 28.82 9.80
CA PRO A 308 -14.53 29.86 9.39
C PRO A 308 -13.72 29.55 8.13
N THR A 309 -13.63 28.28 7.74
CA THR A 309 -13.02 27.83 6.47
C THR A 309 -13.97 27.94 5.26
N GLU A 310 -15.10 28.61 5.43
CA GLU A 310 -16.20 28.76 4.47
C GLU A 310 -16.90 27.47 4.03
N SER A 311 -16.55 26.33 4.62
CA SER A 311 -17.19 25.04 4.34
C SER A 311 -18.50 24.88 5.11
N GLU A 312 -19.49 24.23 4.49
CA GLU A 312 -20.76 23.90 5.13
C GLU A 312 -20.67 22.52 5.76
N VAL A 313 -20.73 22.44 7.09
CA VAL A 313 -20.56 21.18 7.82
C VAL A 313 -21.69 20.94 8.80
N ARG A 314 -21.97 19.66 9.07
CA ARG A 314 -22.86 19.28 10.17
C ARG A 314 -22.15 19.54 11.48
N VAL A 315 -22.81 20.28 12.35
CA VAL A 315 -22.33 20.64 13.68
C VAL A 315 -23.19 20.01 14.77
N MET A 316 -22.72 20.08 16.00
CA MET A 316 -23.48 19.83 17.22
C MET A 316 -23.11 20.86 18.27
N GLU A 317 -24.00 21.11 19.22
CA GLU A 317 -23.69 21.87 20.41
C GLU A 317 -23.27 20.92 21.53
N VAL A 318 -22.10 21.16 22.11
CA VAL A 318 -21.59 20.41 23.27
C VAL A 318 -21.59 21.33 24.49
N CYS A 319 -22.19 20.87 25.59
CA CYS A 319 -22.14 21.54 26.89
C CYS A 319 -21.06 20.89 27.76
N PHE A 320 -20.15 21.70 28.28
CA PHE A 320 -19.11 21.24 29.21
C PHE A 320 -19.57 21.36 30.67
N ALA A 321 -18.82 20.72 31.57
CA ALA A 321 -19.10 20.74 33.01
C ALA A 321 -19.07 22.14 33.65
N ASP A 322 -18.37 23.10 33.03
CA ASP A 322 -18.33 24.50 33.45
C ASP A 322 -19.56 25.31 32.98
N GLY A 323 -20.51 24.66 32.30
CA GLY A 323 -21.72 25.28 31.75
C GLY A 323 -21.52 26.01 30.42
N SER A 324 -20.29 26.06 29.90
CA SER A 324 -20.02 26.64 28.59
C SER A 324 -20.55 25.73 27.47
N ARG A 325 -21.04 26.36 26.39
CA ARG A 325 -21.58 25.68 25.21
C ARG A 325 -20.80 26.09 23.98
N VAL A 326 -20.44 25.12 23.15
CA VAL A 326 -19.69 25.36 21.92
C VAL A 326 -20.28 24.56 20.77
N MET A 327 -20.37 25.21 19.61
CA MET A 327 -20.72 24.58 18.34
C MET A 327 -19.48 23.93 17.72
N ILE A 328 -19.52 22.62 17.49
CA ILE A 328 -18.38 21.83 17.02
C ILE A 328 -18.81 20.95 15.85
N PRO A 329 -18.01 20.84 14.78
CA PRO A 329 -18.26 19.89 13.70
C PRO A 329 -18.33 18.45 14.23
N ARG A 330 -19.28 17.66 13.74
CA ARG A 330 -19.44 16.27 14.21
C ARG A 330 -18.21 15.39 13.95
N THR A 331 -17.36 15.77 13.01
CA THR A 331 -16.08 15.11 12.71
C THR A 331 -14.99 15.37 13.74
N ASN A 332 -15.20 16.29 14.67
CA ASN A 332 -14.19 16.73 15.64
C ASN A 332 -14.44 16.15 17.04
N ILE A 333 -15.29 15.14 17.14
CA ILE A 333 -15.63 14.49 18.40
C ILE A 333 -15.55 12.97 18.27
N GLU A 334 -15.30 12.29 19.37
CA GLU A 334 -15.46 10.84 19.53
C GLU A 334 -16.49 10.55 20.63
N LEU A 335 -17.32 9.52 20.45
CA LEU A 335 -18.25 9.05 21.48
C LEU A 335 -17.46 8.38 22.61
N ILE A 336 -17.77 8.74 23.83
CA ILE A 336 -17.26 8.05 25.02
C ILE A 336 -18.28 6.97 25.35
N GLU A 337 -18.06 5.76 24.86
CA GLU A 337 -18.79 4.59 25.34
C GLU A 337 -18.39 4.36 26.80
N GLY A 338 -19.38 4.38 27.70
CA GLY A 338 -19.16 4.21 29.13
C GLY A 338 -18.45 2.89 29.48
N CYS A 339 -17.61 2.97 30.51
CA CYS A 339 -16.90 1.86 31.15
C CYS A 339 -17.80 0.67 31.51
#